data_AF-A0A944MZM7-F1
#
_entry.id   AF-A0A944MZM7-F1
#
_cell.length_a   1.000
_cell.length_b   1.000
_cell.length_c   1.000
_cell.angle_alpha   90.00
_cell.angle_beta   90.00
_cell.angle_gamma   90.00
#
_symmetry.space_group_name_H-M   'P 1'
#
loop_
_entity.id
_entity.type
_entity.pdbx_description
1 polymer ?
#
loop_
_entity_poly.entity_id
_entity_poly.type
_entity_poly.pdbx_seq_one_letter_code
_entity_poly.pdbx_strand_id
1 'polypeptide(L)'
;MIENAPVRALSHKGLTIEGYSRAAVQSYWRVPELKLGFDLGGQPWGFMATSTWFISHTHLDHIAALPVYVARRRMMKMDPPTIYVPEKAIGRIERLLRAVEDL
;
A
#
# COMPACT_ATOMS: atom_id res chain seq x y z
N MET A 1 16.01 -8.34 7.87
CA MET A 1 14.72 -7.65 7.58
C MET A 1 13.62 -8.37 8.34
N ILE A 2 12.62 -7.65 8.83
CA ILE A 2 11.47 -8.28 9.49
C ILE A 2 10.63 -8.94 8.38
N GLU A 3 10.45 -10.25 8.46
CA GLU A 3 9.57 -11.01 7.56
C GLU A 3 8.14 -10.97 8.10
N ASN A 4 7.43 -9.88 7.82
CA ASN A 4 6.08 -9.63 8.36
C ASN A 4 4.94 -9.88 7.36
N ALA A 5 5.26 -10.21 6.10
CA ALA A 5 4.29 -10.45 5.04
C ALA A 5 4.98 -11.19 3.87
N PRO A 6 4.25 -12.02 3.10
CA PRO A 6 4.83 -12.72 1.95
C PRO A 6 5.26 -11.75 0.87
N VAL A 7 6.42 -11.97 0.25
CA VAL A 7 6.90 -11.18 -0.89
C VAL A 7 7.58 -12.12 -1.88
N ARG A 8 7.24 -11.96 -3.16
CA ARG A 8 7.98 -12.54 -4.29
C ARG A 8 8.57 -11.39 -5.09
N ALA A 9 9.72 -11.62 -5.71
CA ALA A 9 10.41 -10.62 -6.52
C ALA A 9 10.75 -11.18 -7.90
N LEU A 10 10.67 -10.33 -8.91
CA LEU A 10 11.12 -10.58 -10.28
C LEU A 10 11.84 -9.33 -10.78
N SER A 11 13.06 -9.48 -11.29
CA SER A 11 13.83 -8.38 -11.85
C SER A 11 14.00 -8.54 -13.36
N HIS A 12 13.77 -7.46 -14.11
CA HIS A 12 13.96 -7.41 -15.56
C HIS A 12 14.43 -6.03 -16.00
N LYS A 13 15.53 -5.96 -16.76
CA LYS A 13 16.09 -4.72 -17.34
C LYS A 13 16.23 -3.57 -16.33
N GLY A 14 16.72 -3.87 -15.12
CA GLY A 14 16.96 -2.87 -14.07
C GLY A 14 15.71 -2.39 -13.34
N LEU A 15 14.55 -3.01 -13.58
CA LEU A 15 13.33 -2.81 -12.79
C LEU A 15 13.03 -4.06 -11.98
N THR A 16 12.62 -3.87 -10.74
CA THR A 16 12.20 -4.95 -9.85
C THR A 16 10.71 -4.82 -9.58
N ILE A 17 9.97 -5.90 -9.82
CA ILE A 17 8.58 -6.04 -9.38
C ILE A 17 8.63 -6.91 -8.13
N GLU A 18 8.21 -6.37 -6.99
CA GLU A 18 8.13 -7.12 -5.75
C GLU A 18 6.79 -6.95 -5.04
N GLY A 19 6.26 -8.04 -4.49
CA GLY A 19 4.99 -8.04 -3.78
C GLY A 19 4.35 -9.40 -3.68
N TYR A 20 3.05 -9.41 -3.40
CA TYR A 20 2.26 -10.61 -3.28
C TYR A 20 0.81 -10.34 -3.69
N SER A 21 0.21 -11.31 -4.36
CA SER A 21 -1.21 -11.28 -4.69
C SER A 21 -1.79 -12.68 -4.55
N ARG A 22 -2.85 -12.78 -3.74
CA ARG A 22 -3.68 -13.97 -3.62
C ARG A 22 -5.12 -13.51 -3.48
N ALA A 23 -5.96 -13.99 -4.39
CA ALA A 23 -7.38 -13.64 -4.46
C ALA A 23 -8.06 -13.80 -3.10
N ALA A 24 -8.84 -12.78 -2.70
CA ALA A 24 -9.59 -12.71 -1.46
C ALA A 24 -8.73 -12.76 -0.17
N VAL A 25 -7.41 -12.65 -0.28
CA VAL A 25 -6.50 -12.60 0.88
C VAL A 25 -5.83 -11.24 0.96
N GLN A 26 -5.00 -10.90 -0.02
CA GLN A 26 -4.33 -9.61 -0.11
C GLN A 26 -3.64 -9.46 -1.47
N SER A 27 -3.65 -8.23 -1.99
CA SER A 27 -2.88 -7.79 -3.15
C SER A 27 -2.11 -6.51 -2.80
N TYR A 28 -0.80 -6.54 -2.97
CA TYR A 28 0.10 -5.39 -2.85
C TYR A 28 1.40 -5.69 -3.60
N TRP A 29 1.91 -4.73 -4.34
CA TRP A 29 3.22 -4.86 -4.99
C TRP A 29 3.78 -3.49 -5.35
N ARG A 30 5.05 -3.43 -5.70
CA ARG A 30 5.70 -2.17 -6.07
C ARG A 30 6.80 -2.36 -7.10
N VAL A 31 7.21 -1.24 -7.69
CA VAL A 31 8.45 -1.07 -8.43
C VAL A 31 9.34 -0.10 -7.64
N PRO A 32 10.30 -0.60 -6.83
CA PRO A 32 11.09 0.22 -5.92
C PRO A 32 11.86 1.34 -6.63
N GLU A 33 12.41 1.06 -7.81
CA GLU A 33 13.21 2.00 -8.60
C GLU A 33 12.40 3.21 -9.08
N LEU A 34 11.08 3.04 -9.25
CA LEU A 34 10.15 4.11 -9.61
C LEU A 34 9.46 4.74 -8.41
N LYS A 35 9.67 4.20 -7.19
CA LYS A 35 8.95 4.59 -5.96
C LYS A 35 7.42 4.49 -6.10
N LEU A 36 6.95 3.56 -6.93
CA LEU A 36 5.52 3.33 -7.18
C LEU A 36 5.05 2.02 -6.55
N GLY A 37 3.93 2.07 -5.85
CA GLY A 37 3.23 0.91 -5.31
C GLY A 37 1.82 0.77 -5.87
N PHE A 38 1.29 -0.45 -5.82
CA PHE A 38 -0.02 -0.81 -6.34
C PHE A 38 -0.75 -1.66 -5.32
N ASP A 39 -1.97 -1.21 -4.98
CA ASP A 39 -2.83 -1.74 -3.92
C ASP A 39 -2.16 -1.80 -2.53
N LEU A 40 -2.98 -1.88 -1.50
CA LEU A 40 -2.59 -1.90 -0.09
C LEU A 40 -3.41 -2.94 0.67
N GLY A 41 -3.56 -4.13 0.10
CA GLY A 41 -4.11 -5.30 0.82
C GLY A 41 -3.25 -5.73 2.01
N GLY A 42 -1.94 -5.47 1.91
CA GLY A 42 -0.93 -5.69 2.94
C GLY A 42 0.15 -4.63 2.82
N GLN A 43 0.95 -4.44 3.87
CA GLN A 43 2.08 -3.51 3.86
C GLN A 43 3.30 -4.12 4.57
N PRO A 44 4.19 -4.79 3.81
CA PRO A 44 5.46 -5.28 4.33
C PRO A 44 6.32 -4.14 4.89
N TRP A 45 7.10 -4.38 5.94
CA TRP A 45 7.95 -3.35 6.54
C TRP A 45 8.96 -2.77 5.54
N GLY A 46 9.50 -3.61 4.64
CA GLY A 46 10.39 -3.19 3.56
C GLY A 46 9.75 -2.20 2.57
N PHE A 47 8.42 -2.06 2.57
CA PHE A 47 7.69 -1.21 1.64
C PHE A 47 7.48 0.23 2.16
N MET A 48 7.93 0.53 3.39
CA MET A 48 7.73 1.84 4.02
C MET A 48 8.28 3.03 3.23
N ALA A 49 9.39 2.85 2.50
CA ALA A 49 10.02 3.91 1.70
C ALA A 49 9.18 4.34 0.48
N THR A 50 8.27 3.48 -0.01
CA THR A 50 7.39 3.80 -1.14
C THR A 50 6.33 4.80 -0.69
N SER A 51 6.30 5.96 -1.31
CA SER A 51 5.41 7.08 -0.95
C SER A 51 4.26 7.30 -1.92
N THR A 52 4.31 6.74 -3.13
CA THR A 52 3.25 6.89 -4.14
C THR A 52 2.57 5.55 -4.39
N TRP A 53 1.26 5.51 -4.22
CA TRP A 53 0.45 4.29 -4.35
C TRP A 53 -0.74 4.50 -5.27
N PHE A 54 -1.06 3.47 -6.06
CA PHE A 54 -2.24 3.41 -6.91
C PHE A 54 -3.14 2.26 -6.43
N ILE A 55 -4.35 2.58 -6.00
CA ILE A 55 -5.33 1.57 -5.58
C ILE A 55 -6.27 1.30 -6.75
N SER A 56 -6.43 0.03 -7.12
CA SER A 56 -7.26 -0.39 -8.25
C SER A 56 -8.76 -0.27 -7.96
N HIS A 57 -9.19 -0.70 -6.77
CA HIS A 57 -10.59 -0.66 -6.30
C HIS A 57 -10.66 -0.88 -4.77
N THR A 58 -11.87 -0.89 -4.20
CA THR A 58 -12.08 -0.87 -2.73
C THR A 58 -12.53 -2.20 -2.15
N HIS A 59 -12.20 -3.35 -2.76
CA HIS A 59 -12.33 -4.62 -2.04
C HIS A 59 -11.28 -4.67 -0.93
N LEU A 60 -11.62 -5.33 0.18
CA LEU A 60 -10.82 -5.27 1.39
C LEU A 60 -9.41 -5.81 1.20
N ASP A 61 -9.24 -6.85 0.39
CA ASP A 61 -7.95 -7.44 0.03
C ASP A 61 -7.06 -6.51 -0.84
N HIS A 62 -7.54 -5.31 -1.20
CA HIS A 62 -6.76 -4.27 -1.87
C HIS A 62 -6.53 -3.02 -1.01
N ILE A 63 -7.20 -2.87 0.15
CA ILE A 63 -7.14 -1.64 0.95
C ILE A 63 -6.97 -1.87 2.47
N ALA A 64 -6.95 -3.12 2.94
CA ALA A 64 -6.93 -3.43 4.37
C ALA A 64 -5.77 -2.76 5.13
N ALA A 65 -4.61 -2.64 4.51
CA ALA A 65 -3.43 -2.04 5.12
C ALA A 65 -3.32 -0.52 4.92
N LEU A 66 -4.28 0.11 4.21
CA LEU A 66 -4.24 1.53 3.93
C LEU A 66 -4.21 2.40 5.21
N PRO A 67 -5.07 2.19 6.23
CA PRO A 67 -5.06 3.04 7.41
C PRO A 67 -3.78 2.87 8.24
N VAL A 68 -3.33 1.63 8.44
CA VAL A 68 -2.09 1.37 9.20
C VAL A 68 -0.85 1.90 8.48
N TYR A 69 -0.82 1.88 7.14
CA TYR A 69 0.25 2.48 6.36
C TYR A 69 0.34 4.00 6.59
N VAL A 70 -0.78 4.72 6.48
CA VAL A 70 -0.85 6.16 6.71
C VAL A 70 -0.45 6.51 8.15
N ALA A 71 -1.02 5.82 9.14
CA ALA A 71 -0.70 6.03 10.55
C ALA A 71 0.77 5.74 10.87
N ARG A 72 1.33 4.66 10.32
CA ARG A 72 2.74 4.29 10.54
C ARG A 72 3.70 5.33 9.95
N ARG A 73 3.41 5.89 8.76
CA ARG A 73 4.21 6.99 8.20
C ARG A 73 4.21 8.22 9.09
N ARG A 74 3.03 8.60 9.62
CA ARG A 74 2.90 9.70 10.59
C ARG A 74 3.73 9.43 11.85
N MET A 75 3.62 8.24 12.44
CA MET A 75 4.38 7.84 13.63
C MET A 75 5.91 7.88 13.39
N MET A 76 6.35 7.47 12.20
CA MET A 76 7.75 7.49 11.79
C MET A 76 8.24 8.87 11.31
N LYS A 77 7.42 9.92 11.42
CA LYS A 77 7.73 11.29 10.97
C LYS A 77 8.16 11.35 9.50
N MET A 78 7.56 10.51 8.66
CA MET A 78 7.77 10.53 7.21
C MET A 78 6.78 11.49 6.54
N ASP A 79 7.13 11.97 5.35
CA ASP A 79 6.20 12.76 4.54
C ASP A 79 4.90 12.00 4.28
N PRO A 80 3.74 12.69 4.23
CA PRO A 80 2.47 12.08 3.84
C PRO A 80 2.59 11.36 2.48
N PRO A 81 1.99 10.17 2.33
CA PRO A 81 2.00 9.48 1.04
C PRO A 81 1.03 10.13 0.04
N THR A 82 1.30 9.97 -1.25
CA THR A 82 0.34 10.24 -2.32
C THR A 82 -0.37 8.94 -2.68
N ILE A 83 -1.70 8.93 -2.61
CA ILE A 83 -2.52 7.75 -2.89
C ILE A 83 -3.54 8.11 -3.98
N TYR A 84 -3.35 7.53 -5.17
CA TYR A 84 -4.27 7.64 -6.28
C TYR A 84 -5.34 6.55 -6.20
N VAL A 85 -6.60 6.93 -6.38
CA VAL A 85 -7.75 6.03 -6.36
C VAL A 85 -8.73 6.43 -7.49
N PRO A 86 -9.61 5.52 -7.95
CA PRO A 86 -10.70 5.90 -8.84
C PRO A 86 -11.60 6.94 -8.18
N GLU A 87 -12.12 7.90 -8.94
CA GLU A 87 -12.94 9.01 -8.41
C GLU A 87 -14.08 8.52 -7.50
N LYS A 88 -14.81 7.48 -7.94
CA LYS A 88 -15.89 6.83 -7.18
C LYS A 88 -15.46 6.23 -5.83
N ALA A 89 -14.17 6.01 -5.61
CA ALA A 89 -13.60 5.43 -4.41
C ALA A 89 -13.19 6.49 -3.36
N ILE A 90 -12.99 7.75 -3.76
CA ILE A 90 -12.48 8.83 -2.88
C ILE A 90 -13.30 8.90 -1.58
N GLY A 91 -14.61 9.10 -1.68
CA GLY A 91 -15.47 9.22 -0.50
C GLY A 91 -15.53 7.96 0.37
N ARG A 92 -15.29 6.76 -0.19
CA ARG A 92 -15.21 5.51 0.61
C ARG A 92 -13.91 5.45 1.40
N ILE A 93 -12.80 5.79 0.76
CA ILE A 93 -11.46 5.77 1.35
C ILE A 93 -11.36 6.82 2.46
N GLU A 94 -11.87 8.03 2.23
CA GLU A 94 -11.87 9.05 3.27
C GLU A 94 -12.71 8.65 4.48
N ARG A 95 -13.89 8.04 4.28
CA ARG A 95 -14.70 7.52 5.39
C ARG A 95 -13.99 6.41 6.15
N LEU A 96 -13.29 5.52 5.45
CA LEU A 96 -12.49 4.47 6.06
C LEU A 96 -11.39 5.06 6.95
N LEU A 97 -10.63 6.03 6.43
CA LEU A 97 -9.55 6.67 7.18
C LEU A 97 -10.09 7.41 8.41
N ARG A 98 -11.16 8.20 8.25
CA ARG A 98 -11.82 8.92 9.36
C ARG A 98 -12.39 7.98 10.43
N ALA A 99 -12.89 6.81 10.04
CA ALA A 99 -13.46 5.83 10.96
C ALA A 99 -12.45 5.21 11.94
N VAL A 100 -11.15 5.36 11.67
CA VAL A 100 -10.06 4.82 12.50
C VAL A 100 -9.04 5.89 12.87
N GLU A 101 -9.41 7.16 12.76
CA GLU A 101 -8.51 8.29 12.96
C GLU A 101 -8.29 8.65 14.44
N ASP A 102 -9.11 8.13 15.38
CA ASP A 102 -9.14 8.45 16.83
C ASP A 102 -8.18 9.59 17.25
N LEU A 103 -8.77 10.80 17.35
CA LEU A 103 -8.18 12.13 17.60
C LEU A 103 -6.80 12.14 18.30
#